data_AF-A0A6B2S786-F1
#
_entry.id   AF-A0A6B2S786-F1
#
_cell.length_a   1.000
_cell.length_b   1.000
_cell.length_c   1.000
_cell.angle_alpha   90.00
_cell.angle_beta   90.00
_cell.angle_gamma   90.00
#
_symmetry.space_group_name_H-M   'P 1'
#
loop_
_entity.id
_entity.type
_entity.pdbx_description
1 polymer ?
#
loop_
_entity_poly.entity_id
_entity_poly.type
_entity_poly.pdbx_seq_one_letter_code
_entity_poly.pdbx_strand_id
1 'polypeptide(L)'
;MRPLERHRDAGAYALGVLDEADAFRFEDHLMDCPACLLELGELHAPARQLGLYDRATPAAVDPFAAPSPGLLDRLLGRAGRLSGVRRGRRLCARAVGAVLVLGVSTVSTLSALSVVPTDDPGTVRIA
;
A
#
# COMPACT_ATOMS: atom_id res chain seq x y z
N MET A 1 18.38 31.07 -9.69
CA MET A 1 16.95 30.70 -9.82
C MET A 1 16.18 31.17 -8.61
N ARG A 2 14.98 31.70 -8.83
CA ARG A 2 14.07 32.10 -7.75
C ARG A 2 13.49 30.85 -7.06
N PRO A 3 13.12 30.90 -5.77
CA PRO A 3 12.56 29.75 -5.05
C PRO A 3 11.39 29.07 -5.78
N LEU A 4 10.53 29.87 -6.43
CA LEU A 4 9.37 29.37 -7.18
C LEU A 4 9.74 28.56 -8.44
N GLU A 5 10.88 28.86 -9.07
CA GLU A 5 11.37 28.10 -10.22
C GLU A 5 11.81 26.70 -9.77
N ARG A 6 12.53 26.60 -8.65
CA ARG A 6 12.94 25.32 -8.07
C ARG A 6 11.78 24.41 -7.67
N HIS A 7 10.67 24.96 -7.17
CA HIS A 7 9.47 24.15 -6.87
C HIS A 7 8.82 23.60 -8.15
N ARG A 8 8.84 24.35 -9.25
CA ARG A 8 8.29 23.88 -10.54
C ARG A 8 9.11 22.74 -11.14
N ASP A 9 10.40 22.66 -10.82
CA ASP A 9 11.28 21.59 -11.30
C ASP A 9 10.94 20.22 -10.70
N ALA A 10 10.14 20.13 -9.63
CA ALA A 10 9.72 18.87 -9.03
C ALA A 10 9.02 17.93 -10.02
N GLY A 11 8.14 18.47 -10.88
CA GLY A 11 7.47 17.70 -11.93
C GLY A 11 8.43 17.18 -12.98
N ALA A 12 9.35 18.03 -13.42
CA ALA A 12 10.32 17.68 -14.44
C ALA A 12 11.39 16.69 -13.90
N TYR A 13 11.78 16.81 -12.64
CA TYR A 13 12.63 15.86 -11.94
C TYR A 13 11.92 14.49 -11.81
N ALA A 14 10.65 14.48 -11.39
CA ALA A 14 9.87 13.24 -11.27
C ALA A 14 9.69 12.50 -12.61
N LEU A 15 9.63 13.24 -13.71
CA LEU A 15 9.58 12.69 -15.07
C LEU A 15 10.95 12.30 -15.62
N GLY A 16 12.05 12.67 -14.95
CA GLY A 16 13.41 12.40 -15.40
C GLY A 16 13.82 13.18 -16.65
N VAL A 17 13.26 14.39 -16.86
CA VAL A 17 13.54 15.23 -18.04
C VAL A 17 14.51 16.37 -17.76
N LEU A 18 14.93 16.55 -16.50
CA LEU A 18 15.99 17.49 -16.14
C LEU A 18 17.34 17.03 -16.70
N ASP A 19 18.18 18.00 -17.06
CA ASP A 19 19.58 17.71 -17.31
C ASP A 19 20.31 17.40 -15.98
N GLU A 20 21.51 16.82 -16.09
CA GLU A 20 22.29 16.38 -14.94
C GLU A 20 22.61 17.54 -13.96
N ALA A 21 22.87 18.73 -14.50
CA ALA A 21 23.27 19.87 -13.68
C ALA A 21 22.08 20.48 -12.94
N ASP A 22 20.91 20.49 -13.56
CA ASP A 22 19.65 20.92 -12.97
C ASP A 22 19.15 19.88 -11.96
N ALA A 23 19.29 18.58 -12.24
CA ALA A 23 18.94 17.51 -11.32
C ALA A 23 19.75 17.61 -10.02
N PHE A 24 21.07 17.78 -10.12
CA PHE A 24 21.92 17.95 -8.95
C PHE A 24 21.54 19.19 -8.11
N ARG A 25 21.22 20.32 -8.75
CA ARG A 25 20.77 21.53 -8.04
C ARG A 25 19.41 21.33 -7.36
N PHE A 26 18.54 20.52 -7.95
CA PHE A 26 17.26 20.18 -7.34
C PHE A 26 17.43 19.22 -6.16
N GLU A 27 18.32 18.23 -6.25
CA GLU A 27 18.67 17.34 -5.15
C GLU A 27 19.22 18.09 -3.93
N ASP A 28 20.10 19.08 -4.16
CA ASP A 28 20.58 19.99 -3.11
C ASP A 28 19.41 20.72 -2.41
N HIS A 29 18.44 21.19 -3.20
CA HIS A 29 17.24 21.83 -2.66
C HIS A 29 16.33 20.88 -1.88
N LEU A 30 16.25 19.59 -2.25
CA LEU A 30 15.44 18.59 -1.54
C LEU A 30 15.89 18.40 -0.09
N MET A 31 17.18 18.58 0.19
CA MET A 31 17.73 18.45 1.54
C MET A 31 17.20 19.53 2.49
N ASP A 32 16.86 20.70 1.96
CA ASP A 32 16.41 21.87 2.73
C ASP A 32 14.90 22.13 2.63
N CYS A 33 14.16 21.38 1.80
CA CYS A 33 12.75 21.64 1.54
C CYS A 33 11.82 20.42 1.69
N PRO A 34 11.13 20.26 2.83
CA PRO A 34 10.19 19.14 3.02
C PRO A 34 8.95 19.22 2.13
N ALA A 35 8.56 20.41 1.67
CA ALA A 35 7.44 20.57 0.74
C ALA A 35 7.72 19.89 -0.61
N CYS A 36 8.93 20.03 -1.15
CA CYS A 36 9.35 19.35 -2.38
C CYS A 36 9.42 17.83 -2.20
N LEU A 37 9.86 17.34 -1.03
CA LEU A 37 9.85 15.90 -0.74
C LEU A 37 8.44 15.32 -0.73
N LEU A 38 7.48 16.03 -0.13
CA LEU A 38 6.06 15.64 -0.15
C LEU A 38 5.51 15.66 -1.58
N GLU A 39 5.80 16.73 -2.34
CA GLU A 39 5.38 16.87 -3.73
C GLU A 39 5.93 15.74 -4.61
N LEU A 40 7.21 15.35 -4.45
CA LEU A 40 7.78 14.19 -5.16
C LEU A 40 7.07 12.88 -4.82
N GLY A 41 6.63 12.70 -3.57
CA GLY A 41 5.83 11.56 -3.15
C GLY A 41 4.51 11.48 -3.91
N GLU A 42 3.81 12.61 -4.04
CA GLU A 42 2.55 12.73 -4.79
C GLU A 42 2.77 12.53 -6.30
N LEU A 43 3.91 12.97 -6.84
CA LEU A 43 4.26 12.87 -8.25
C LEU A 43 4.71 11.46 -8.68
N HIS A 44 5.13 10.59 -7.76
CA HIS A 44 5.64 9.27 -8.10
C HIS A 44 4.63 8.41 -8.87
N ALA A 45 3.38 8.37 -8.40
CA ALA A 45 2.31 7.60 -9.04
C ALA A 45 1.95 8.11 -10.45
N PRO A 46 1.68 9.42 -10.68
CA PRO A 46 1.41 9.94 -12.01
C PRO A 46 2.62 9.83 -12.94
N ALA A 47 3.84 10.13 -12.49
CA ALA A 47 5.05 10.00 -13.31
C ALA A 47 5.24 8.55 -13.81
N ARG A 48 5.06 7.56 -12.91
CA ARG A 48 5.09 6.14 -13.28
C ARG A 48 4.02 5.80 -14.33
N GLN A 49 2.82 6.33 -14.19
CA GLN A 49 1.73 6.07 -15.14
C GLN A 49 2.02 6.68 -16.52
N LEU A 50 2.56 7.89 -16.55
CA LEU A 50 2.98 8.55 -17.79
C LEU A 50 4.11 7.76 -18.48
N GLY A 51 5.11 7.29 -17.74
CA GLY A 51 6.16 6.43 -18.29
C GLY A 51 5.67 5.04 -18.76
N LEU A 52 4.52 4.56 -18.27
CA LEU A 52 3.86 3.37 -18.84
C LEU A 52 3.10 3.72 -20.13
N TYR A 53 2.43 4.87 -20.15
CA TYR A 53 1.73 5.35 -21.33
C TYR A 53 2.68 5.58 -22.50
N ASP A 54 3.80 6.26 -22.26
CA ASP A 54 4.84 6.53 -23.26
C ASP A 54 5.37 5.23 -23.90
N ARG A 55 5.69 4.21 -23.09
CA ARG A 55 6.14 2.91 -23.60
C ARG A 55 5.07 2.11 -24.33
N ALA A 56 3.80 2.28 -23.96
CA ALA A 56 2.69 1.53 -24.53
C ALA A 56 2.09 2.18 -25.79
N THR A 57 2.39 3.45 -26.04
CA THR A 57 1.74 4.26 -27.07
C THR A 57 2.75 4.71 -28.12
N PRO A 58 2.61 4.30 -29.38
CA PRO A 58 3.46 4.83 -30.45
C PRO A 58 3.29 6.34 -30.62
N ALA A 59 4.37 7.06 -30.92
CA ALA A 59 4.35 8.52 -31.11
C ALA A 59 3.40 9.02 -32.22
N ALA A 60 2.93 8.12 -33.10
CA ALA A 60 1.96 8.43 -34.14
C ALA A 60 0.50 8.51 -33.64
N VAL A 61 0.23 8.10 -32.40
CA VAL A 61 -1.10 8.18 -31.79
C VAL A 61 -1.26 9.54 -31.12
N ASP A 62 -2.33 10.27 -31.46
CA ASP A 62 -2.65 11.53 -30.82
C ASP A 62 -2.88 11.31 -29.30
N PRO A 63 -2.27 12.12 -28.41
CA PRO A 63 -2.41 11.96 -26.96
C PRO A 63 -3.86 12.04 -26.45
N PHE A 64 -4.74 12.71 -27.19
CA PHE A 64 -6.16 12.89 -26.91
C PHE A 64 -7.05 12.08 -27.87
N ALA A 65 -6.49 11.08 -28.54
CA ALA A 65 -7.25 10.16 -29.37
C ALA A 65 -8.39 9.53 -28.57
N ALA A 66 -9.56 9.47 -29.20
CA ALA A 66 -10.74 8.90 -28.57
C ALA A 66 -10.47 7.45 -28.13
N PRO A 67 -10.81 7.09 -26.88
CA PRO A 67 -10.63 5.73 -26.39
C PRO A 67 -11.49 4.74 -27.19
N SER A 68 -11.01 3.50 -27.34
CA SER A 68 -11.77 2.46 -28.04
C SER A 68 -13.13 2.23 -27.36
N PRO A 69 -14.22 1.99 -28.12
CA PRO A 69 -15.59 1.93 -27.58
C PRO A 69 -15.83 0.85 -26.52
N GLY A 70 -14.95 -0.13 -26.35
CA GLY A 70 -15.03 -1.16 -25.31
C GLY A 70 -14.04 -1.01 -24.15
N LEU A 71 -13.26 0.07 -24.10
CA LEU A 71 -12.23 0.26 -23.06
C LEU A 71 -12.86 0.38 -21.67
N LEU A 72 -13.94 1.14 -21.55
CA LEU A 72 -14.63 1.37 -20.27
C LEU A 72 -15.15 0.04 -19.70
N ASP A 73 -15.86 -0.76 -20.49
CA ASP A 73 -16.38 -2.06 -20.05
C ASP A 73 -15.26 -3.01 -19.61
N ARG A 74 -14.14 -3.03 -20.34
CA ARG A 74 -12.95 -3.84 -19.96
C ARG A 74 -12.35 -3.36 -18.64
N LEU A 75 -12.26 -2.05 -18.42
CA LEU A 75 -11.73 -1.46 -17.20
C LEU A 75 -12.66 -1.72 -16.01
N LEU A 76 -13.97 -1.53 -16.16
CA LEU A 76 -14.97 -1.84 -15.14
C LEU A 76 -14.97 -3.33 -14.81
N GLY A 77 -14.90 -4.20 -15.82
CA GLY A 77 -14.74 -5.64 -15.62
C GLY A 77 -13.46 -5.99 -14.84
N ARG A 78 -12.33 -5.32 -15.13
CA ARG A 78 -11.06 -5.52 -14.41
C ARG A 78 -11.13 -5.00 -12.97
N ALA A 79 -11.72 -3.83 -12.75
CA ALA A 79 -11.92 -3.24 -11.44
C ALA A 79 -12.84 -4.11 -10.57
N GLY A 80 -13.90 -4.67 -11.15
CA GLY A 80 -14.80 -5.62 -10.51
C GLY A 80 -14.07 -6.88 -10.04
N ARG A 81 -13.23 -7.48 -10.90
CA ARG A 81 -12.41 -8.66 -10.52
C ARG A 81 -11.45 -8.37 -9.36
N LEU A 82 -10.74 -7.25 -9.41
CA LEU A 82 -9.81 -6.86 -8.34
C LEU A 82 -10.54 -6.59 -7.02
N SER A 83 -11.71 -5.96 -7.08
CA SER A 83 -12.56 -5.69 -5.92
C SER A 83 -13.11 -6.99 -5.31
N GLY A 84 -13.49 -7.95 -6.16
CA GLY A 84 -13.92 -9.28 -5.75
C GLY A 84 -12.84 -10.04 -4.97
N VAL A 85 -11.60 -10.05 -5.48
CA VAL A 85 -10.45 -10.68 -4.79
C VAL A 85 -10.20 -10.01 -3.42
N ARG A 86 -10.22 -8.68 -3.37
CA ARG A 86 -10.05 -7.93 -2.11
C ARG A 86 -11.16 -8.25 -1.11
N ARG A 87 -12.41 -8.33 -1.57
CA ARG A 87 -13.57 -8.68 -0.73
C ARG A 87 -13.46 -10.10 -0.19
N GLY A 88 -13.10 -11.06 -1.05
CA GLY A 88 -12.85 -12.46 -0.65
C GLY A 88 -11.77 -12.55 0.43
N ARG A 89 -10.62 -11.90 0.22
CA ARG A 89 -9.53 -11.88 1.21
C ARG A 89 -9.94 -11.28 2.55
N ARG A 90 -10.74 -10.20 2.54
CA ARG A 90 -11.30 -9.59 3.76
C ARG A 90 -12.26 -10.54 4.48
N LEU A 91 -13.09 -11.27 3.75
CA LEU A 91 -13.98 -12.28 4.33
C LEU A 91 -13.19 -13.44 4.94
N CYS A 92 -12.16 -13.95 4.25
CA CYS A 92 -11.26 -14.96 4.80
C CYS A 92 -10.57 -14.47 6.07
N ALA A 93 -10.04 -13.23 6.09
CA ALA A 93 -9.42 -12.66 7.28
C ALA A 93 -10.40 -12.54 8.46
N ARG A 94 -11.66 -12.15 8.19
CA ARG A 94 -12.72 -12.12 9.21
C ARG A 94 -13.06 -13.52 9.74
N ALA A 95 -13.16 -14.50 8.85
CA ALA A 95 -13.43 -15.89 9.24
C ALA A 95 -12.29 -16.46 10.11
N VAL A 96 -11.03 -16.25 9.70
CA VAL A 96 -9.84 -16.64 10.48
C VAL A 96 -9.83 -15.95 11.85
N GLY A 97 -10.11 -14.64 11.89
CA GLY A 97 -10.25 -13.91 13.16
C GLY A 97 -11.34 -14.47 14.06
N ALA A 98 -12.51 -14.79 13.50
CA ALA A 98 -13.62 -15.40 14.25
C ALA A 98 -13.25 -16.78 14.81
N VAL A 99 -12.60 -17.64 14.01
CA VAL A 99 -12.12 -18.96 14.45
C VAL A 99 -11.08 -18.83 15.57
N LEU A 100 -10.16 -17.87 15.48
CA LEU A 100 -9.18 -17.60 16.54
C LEU A 100 -9.87 -17.20 17.85
N VAL A 101 -10.85 -16.29 17.80
CA VAL A 101 -11.61 -15.87 19.00
C VAL A 101 -12.38 -17.04 19.61
N LEU A 102 -13.10 -17.82 18.80
CA LEU A 102 -13.87 -18.97 19.27
C LEU A 102 -12.98 -20.12 19.78
N GLY A 103 -11.85 -20.38 19.12
CA GLY A 103 -10.88 -21.40 19.53
C GLY A 103 -10.23 -21.07 20.87
N VAL A 104 -9.88 -19.81 21.10
CA VAL A 104 -9.39 -19.32 22.40
C VAL A 104 -10.45 -19.49 23.49
N SER A 105 -11.74 -19.30 23.18
CA SER A 105 -12.82 -19.55 24.14
C SER A 105 -12.97 -21.01 24.55
N THR A 106 -12.80 -21.96 23.62
CA THR A 106 -12.93 -23.40 23.92
C THR A 106 -11.74 -24.00 24.66
N VAL A 107 -10.52 -23.48 24.46
CA VAL A 107 -9.32 -23.96 25.19
C VAL A 107 -9.33 -23.51 26.66
N SER A 108 -9.89 -22.32 26.94
CA SER A 108 -10.09 -21.83 28.31
C SER A 108 -11.12 -22.65 29.09
N THR A 109 -12.18 -23.14 28.45
CA THR A 109 -13.21 -23.96 29.12
C THR A 109 -12.79 -25.42 29.30
N LEU A 110 -12.00 -25.99 28.38
CA LEU A 110 -11.43 -27.34 28.53
C LEU A 110 -10.32 -27.41 29.60
N SER A 111 -9.54 -26.34 29.77
CA SER A 111 -8.55 -26.27 30.86
C SER A 111 -9.21 -26.17 32.24
N ALA A 112 -10.42 -25.62 32.34
CA ALA A 112 -11.17 -25.55 33.59
C ALA A 112 -11.80 -26.90 34.01
N LEU A 113 -12.06 -27.81 33.06
CA LEU A 113 -12.61 -29.14 33.37
C LEU A 113 -11.55 -30.17 33.81
N SER A 114 -10.26 -29.84 33.65
CA SER A 114 -9.15 -30.77 33.94
C SER A 114 -8.48 -30.51 35.30
N VAL A 115 -8.94 -29.52 36.08
CA VAL A 115 -8.44 -29.31 37.44
C VAL A 115 -9.15 -30.30 38.36
N VAL A 116 -8.63 -31.52 38.38
CA VAL A 116 -8.86 -32.49 39.44
C VAL A 116 -8.35 -31.86 40.74
N PRO A 117 -9.19 -31.61 41.75
CA PRO A 117 -8.72 -31.21 43.06
C PRO A 117 -8.07 -32.43 43.71
N THR A 118 -6.73 -32.46 43.76
CA THR A 118 -6.04 -33.33 44.70
C THR A 118 -6.16 -32.68 46.08
N ASP A 119 -7.22 -33.06 46.79
CA ASP A 119 -7.30 -32.87 48.24
C ASP A 119 -6.53 -34.06 48.87
N ASP A 120 -5.46 -33.77 49.60
CA ASP A 120 -4.99 -34.70 50.62
C ASP A 120 -4.39 -33.91 51.82
N PRO A 121 -4.95 -34.05 53.03
CA PRO A 121 -4.56 -33.31 54.22
C PRO A 121 -3.49 -34.08 54.99
N GLY A 122 -2.36 -33.45 55.31
CA GLY A 122 -1.37 -34.12 56.14
C GLY A 122 -0.09 -33.35 56.40
N THR A 123 -0.11 -32.60 57.50
CA THR A 123 1.04 -32.34 58.39
C THR A 123 2.10 -33.44 58.39
N VAL A 124 3.40 -33.08 58.34
CA VAL A 124 4.42 -33.51 59.32
C VAL A 124 5.63 -32.55 59.24
N ARG A 125 5.94 -31.92 60.38
CA ARG A 125 7.24 -31.29 60.70
C ARG A 125 8.30 -32.37 60.91
N ILE A 126 9.57 -32.08 60.60
CA ILE A 126 10.85 -32.55 61.22
C ILE A 126 11.94 -31.96 60.28
N ALA A 127 13.02 -31.29 60.68
CA ALA A 127 13.61 -30.86 61.95
C ALA A 127 14.31 -29.51 61.70
#